data_AF-A0A7D7QGA4-F1
#
_entry.id   AF-A0A7D7QGA4-F1
#
_cell.length_a   1.000
_cell.length_b   1.000
_cell.length_c   1.000
_cell.angle_alpha   90.00
_cell.angle_beta   90.00
_cell.angle_gamma   90.00
#
_symmetry.space_group_name_H-M   'P 1'
#
loop_
_entity.id
_entity.type
_entity.pdbx_description
1 polymer ?
#
loop_
_entity_poly.entity_id
_entity_poly.type
_entity_poly.pdbx_seq_one_letter_code
_entity_poly.pdbx_strand_id
1 'polypeptide(L)'
;MNANAVIPLEGGWIRASTSLESDYPLAMPGESVTYFPEIKFFGTWGNRFGFSITSGDSGTWFFQSLKPGNYQFRFIYNSPNEKVTIYGSVSRDMSLIEGIWTGEVLTPFVELHLAQL
;
A
#
# COMPACT_ATOMS: atom_id res chain seq x y z
N MET A 1 -21.11 6.26 -5.19
CA MET A 1 -20.08 7.30 -5.22
C MET A 1 -18.80 6.65 -5.74
N ASN A 2 -18.26 7.20 -6.82
CA ASN A 2 -17.19 6.59 -7.61
C ASN A 2 -15.86 6.69 -6.86
N ALA A 3 -15.34 5.55 -6.38
CA ALA A 3 -13.94 5.45 -5.99
C ALA A 3 -13.16 4.92 -7.21
N ASN A 4 -12.19 5.71 -7.67
CA ASN A 4 -11.33 5.40 -8.80
C ASN A 4 -10.63 4.05 -8.59
N ALA A 5 -11.15 3.01 -9.23
CA ALA A 5 -10.46 1.74 -9.35
C ALA A 5 -9.27 1.95 -10.31
N VAL A 6 -8.09 2.21 -9.75
CA VAL A 6 -6.85 2.12 -10.51
C VAL A 6 -6.62 0.64 -10.80
N ILE A 7 -6.88 0.27 -12.05
CA ILE A 7 -6.58 -1.05 -12.62
C ILE A 7 -5.08 -1.28 -12.52
N PRO A 8 -4.61 -2.46 -12.10
CA PRO A 8 -3.21 -2.78 -12.21
C PRO A 8 -2.86 -3.09 -13.66
N LEU A 9 -1.84 -2.36 -14.12
CA LEU A 9 -0.85 -2.83 -15.08
C LEU A 9 -0.46 -4.28 -14.67
N GLU A 10 -0.89 -5.26 -15.47
CA GLU A 10 -0.55 -6.70 -15.37
C GLU A 10 -0.44 -7.32 -13.95
N GLY A 11 -1.57 -7.78 -13.39
CA GLY A 11 -1.56 -8.79 -12.32
C GLY A 11 -1.40 -8.29 -10.89
N GLY A 12 -1.46 -6.98 -10.68
CA GLY A 12 -1.68 -6.41 -9.35
C GLY A 12 -3.14 -6.56 -8.88
N TRP A 13 -3.45 -6.26 -7.62
CA TRP A 13 -4.78 -5.88 -7.13
C TRP A 13 -4.67 -5.30 -5.71
N ILE A 14 -5.67 -4.54 -5.29
CA ILE A 14 -5.73 -3.99 -3.93
C ILE A 14 -6.78 -4.76 -3.13
N ARG A 15 -6.41 -5.17 -1.92
CA ARG A 15 -7.37 -5.59 -0.91
C ARG A 15 -7.57 -4.45 0.08
N ALA A 16 -8.76 -3.87 0.09
CA ALA A 16 -9.17 -2.96 1.15
C ALA A 16 -9.34 -3.76 2.45
N SER A 17 -8.94 -3.16 3.58
CA SER A 17 -9.28 -3.65 4.90
C SER A 17 -9.99 -2.54 5.68
N THR A 18 -10.54 -2.89 6.86
CA THR A 18 -11.13 -1.88 7.72
C THR A 18 -10.02 -1.02 8.30
N SER A 19 -10.07 0.28 8.03
CA SER A 19 -9.04 1.21 8.46
C SER A 19 -9.06 1.43 9.97
N LEU A 20 -7.91 1.24 10.61
CA LEU A 20 -7.64 1.59 12.00
C LEU A 20 -6.84 2.89 12.04
N GLU A 21 -6.91 3.62 13.15
CA GLU A 21 -6.12 4.83 13.35
C GLU A 21 -4.61 4.56 13.20
N SER A 22 -4.14 3.41 13.67
CA SER A 22 -2.75 2.96 13.52
C SER A 22 -2.29 2.75 12.07
N ASP A 23 -3.22 2.66 11.11
CA ASP A 23 -2.89 2.47 9.69
C ASP A 23 -2.50 3.80 9.03
N TYR A 24 -2.83 4.93 9.66
CA TYR A 24 -2.49 6.26 9.18
C TYR A 24 -1.21 6.74 9.85
N PRO A 25 -0.11 6.86 9.10
CA PRO A 25 1.12 7.38 9.68
C PRO A 25 0.96 8.88 9.98
N LEU A 26 0.95 9.22 11.26
CA LEU A 26 0.91 10.60 11.73
C LEU A 26 2.33 11.18 11.72
N ALA A 27 2.50 12.36 11.10
CA ALA A 27 3.77 13.07 11.06
C ALA A 27 3.66 14.37 11.85
N MET A 28 4.41 14.50 12.94
CA MET A 28 4.57 15.78 13.61
C MET A 28 5.59 16.65 12.88
N PRO A 29 5.49 17.99 12.94
CA PRO A 29 6.51 18.87 12.37
C PRO A 29 7.91 18.54 12.89
N GLY A 30 8.82 18.21 11.97
CA GLY A 30 10.21 17.86 12.30
C GLY A 30 10.48 16.36 12.51
N GLU A 31 9.45 15.51 12.47
CA GLU A 31 9.60 14.05 12.57
C GLU A 31 9.65 13.37 11.20
N SER A 32 10.29 12.19 11.15
CA SER A 32 10.31 11.32 9.97
C SER A 32 9.34 10.16 10.14
N VAL A 33 8.70 9.76 9.04
CA VAL A 33 7.67 8.73 9.01
C VAL A 33 7.97 7.70 7.91
N THR A 34 7.65 6.44 8.18
CA THR A 34 7.80 5.33 7.22
C THR A 34 6.44 4.91 6.66
N TYR A 35 6.26 5.03 5.34
CA TYR A 35 4.98 4.76 4.66
C TYR A 35 4.81 3.32 4.16
N PHE A 36 5.90 2.57 3.99
CA PHE A 36 5.90 1.18 3.49
C PHE A 36 6.55 0.27 4.53
N PRO A 37 5.88 -0.01 5.66
CA PRO A 37 6.49 -0.67 6.79
C PRO A 37 6.78 -2.16 6.52
N GLU A 38 6.01 -2.80 5.63
CA GLU A 38 6.10 -4.24 5.44
C GLU A 38 5.91 -4.65 3.97
N ILE A 39 6.91 -5.37 3.44
CA ILE A 39 6.85 -6.07 2.16
C ILE A 39 6.90 -7.56 2.46
N LYS A 40 5.94 -8.32 1.90
CA LYS A 40 5.91 -9.79 2.02
C LYS A 40 6.05 -10.42 0.66
N PHE A 41 6.92 -11.41 0.57
CA PHE A 41 7.07 -12.26 -0.62
C PHE A 41 6.33 -13.58 -0.39
N PHE A 42 5.67 -14.08 -1.43
CA PHE A 42 4.93 -15.34 -1.35
C PHE A 42 4.93 -16.09 -2.69
N GLY A 43 4.86 -17.42 -2.61
CA GLY A 43 4.60 -18.27 -3.77
C GLY A 43 3.10 -18.36 -4.06
N THR A 44 2.74 -18.47 -5.32
CA THR A 44 1.38 -18.79 -5.77
C THR A 44 1.37 -20.08 -6.58
N TRP A 45 0.17 -20.63 -6.83
CA TRP A 45 0.02 -21.86 -7.60
C TRP A 45 0.74 -21.75 -8.95
N GLY A 46 1.47 -22.80 -9.32
CA GLY A 46 2.11 -22.93 -10.63
C GLY A 46 3.51 -22.31 -10.71
N ASN A 47 4.26 -22.36 -9.59
CA ASN A 47 5.63 -21.85 -9.48
C ASN A 47 5.75 -20.36 -9.83
N ARG A 48 4.73 -19.60 -9.43
CA ARG A 48 4.65 -18.16 -9.67
C ARG A 48 5.01 -17.43 -8.39
N PHE A 49 5.66 -16.30 -8.54
CA PHE A 49 6.05 -15.46 -7.41
C PHE A 49 5.13 -14.25 -7.32
N GLY A 50 4.90 -13.78 -6.10
CA GLY A 50 4.20 -12.55 -5.82
C GLY A 50 4.78 -11.84 -4.60
N PHE A 51 4.41 -10.58 -4.48
CA PHE A 51 4.69 -9.81 -3.27
C PHE A 51 3.51 -8.92 -2.91
N SER A 52 3.43 -8.52 -1.66
CA SER A 52 2.44 -7.60 -1.16
C SER A 52 3.05 -6.49 -0.33
N ILE A 53 2.42 -5.32 -0.37
CA ILE A 53 2.82 -4.13 0.36
C ILE A 53 1.60 -3.54 1.02
N THR A 54 1.68 -3.34 2.34
CA THR A 54 0.64 -2.63 3.08
C THR A 54 0.66 -1.16 2.69
N SER A 55 -0.48 -0.60 2.28
CA SER A 55 -0.61 0.84 2.06
C SER A 55 -0.99 1.53 3.37
N GLY A 56 -0.50 2.75 3.56
CA GLY A 56 -0.77 3.59 4.75
C GLY A 56 -2.21 4.14 4.83
N ASP A 57 -3.16 3.44 4.22
CA ASP A 57 -4.61 3.68 4.25
C ASP A 57 -5.37 2.39 4.57
N SER A 58 -4.71 1.41 5.21
CA SER A 58 -5.19 0.06 5.53
C SER A 58 -5.38 -0.89 4.33
N GLY A 59 -5.07 -0.44 3.11
CA GLY A 59 -5.04 -1.32 1.96
C GLY A 59 -3.83 -2.26 1.95
N THR A 60 -3.88 -3.28 1.12
CA THR A 60 -2.70 -4.06 0.75
C THR A 60 -2.68 -4.22 -0.76
N TRP A 61 -1.58 -3.79 -1.37
CA TRP A 61 -1.29 -4.03 -2.77
C TRP A 61 -0.70 -5.44 -2.90
N PHE A 62 -1.24 -6.23 -3.81
CA PHE A 62 -0.72 -7.53 -4.18
C PHE A 62 -0.24 -7.46 -5.62
N PHE A 63 0.93 -8.02 -5.90
CA PHE A 63 1.49 -8.22 -7.23
C PHE A 63 1.72 -9.71 -7.39
N GLN A 64 1.09 -10.35 -8.38
CA GLN A 64 1.12 -11.80 -8.52
C GLN A 64 1.52 -12.23 -9.93
N SER A 65 1.88 -13.50 -10.08
CA SER A 65 2.25 -14.09 -11.37
C SER A 65 3.49 -13.48 -12.02
N LEU A 66 4.44 -13.01 -11.20
CA LEU A 66 5.74 -12.57 -11.70
C LEU A 66 6.46 -13.77 -12.35
N LYS A 67 6.95 -13.54 -13.56
CA LYS A 67 7.72 -14.52 -14.33
C LYS A 67 9.20 -14.33 -14.03
N PRO A 68 10.05 -15.36 -14.16
CA PRO A 68 11.49 -15.16 -14.10
C PRO A 68 11.93 -14.04 -15.06
N GLY A 69 12.76 -13.13 -14.58
CA GLY A 69 13.15 -11.93 -15.31
C GLY A 69 13.65 -10.80 -14.42
N ASN A 70 14.00 -9.69 -15.07
CA ASN A 70 14.45 -8.47 -14.43
C ASN A 70 13.30 -7.48 -14.36
N TYR A 71 13.06 -6.94 -13.18
CA TYR A 71 12.01 -5.96 -12.92
C TYR A 71 12.61 -4.72 -12.26
N GLN A 72 12.01 -3.56 -12.54
CA GLN A 72 12.23 -2.35 -11.80
C GLN A 72 10.92 -1.94 -11.12
N PHE A 73 10.98 -1.68 -9.82
CA PHE A 73 9.83 -1.26 -9.03
C PHE A 73 10.06 0.15 -8.48
N ARG A 74 9.01 0.94 -8.47
CA ARG A 74 8.92 2.17 -7.68
C ARG A 74 7.51 2.29 -7.12
N PHE A 75 7.39 2.99 -5.99
CA PHE A 75 6.11 3.30 -5.38
C PHE A 75 5.93 4.81 -5.30
N ILE A 76 4.68 5.24 -5.50
CA ILE A 76 4.26 6.62 -5.33
C ILE A 76 3.25 6.57 -4.20
N TYR A 77 3.61 7.18 -3.06
CA TYR A 77 2.68 7.41 -1.98
C TYR A 77 2.07 8.80 -2.18
N ASN A 78 0.75 8.87 -2.32
CA ASN A 78 0.02 10.11 -2.48
C ASN A 78 -1.07 10.20 -1.40
N SER A 79 -0.98 11.22 -0.56
CA SER A 79 -1.96 11.53 0.46
C SER A 79 -2.53 12.93 0.19
N PRO A 80 -3.67 13.04 -0.50
CA PRO A 80 -4.23 14.34 -0.85
C PRO A 80 -5.09 14.93 0.28
N ASN A 81 -5.48 14.12 1.27
CA ASN A 81 -6.44 14.51 2.30
C ASN A 81 -5.75 14.57 3.67
N GLU A 82 -5.82 15.73 4.33
CA GLU A 82 -5.32 15.93 5.70
C GLU A 82 -6.22 15.30 6.78
N LYS A 83 -7.38 14.77 6.38
CA LYS A 83 -8.42 14.22 7.27
C LYS A 83 -9.07 12.99 6.64
N VAL A 84 -9.43 12.03 7.48
CA VAL A 84 -10.20 10.85 7.08
C VAL A 84 -11.16 10.43 8.19
N THR A 85 -12.35 9.99 7.80
CA THR A 85 -13.31 9.37 8.72
C THR A 85 -13.14 7.87 8.67
N ILE A 86 -12.76 7.27 9.80
CA ILE A 86 -12.70 5.81 9.95
C ILE A 86 -13.97 5.29 10.63
N TYR A 87 -14.36 4.07 10.25
CA TYR A 87 -15.51 3.37 10.82
C TYR A 87 -15.01 2.30 11.78
N GLY A 88 -15.54 2.29 13.01
CA GLY A 88 -15.28 1.20 13.95
C GLY A 88 -15.67 -0.14 13.33
N SER A 89 -14.79 -1.14 13.46
CA SER A 89 -15.06 -2.49 12.93
C SER A 89 -16.19 -3.21 13.68
N VAL A 90 -16.49 -2.79 14.92
CA VAL A 90 -17.46 -3.43 15.81
C VAL A 90 -18.58 -2.47 16.25
N SER A 91 -18.29 -1.19 16.47
CA SER A 91 -19.30 -0.18 16.78
C SER A 91 -19.61 0.69 15.56
N ARG A 92 -20.83 1.21 15.45
CA ARG A 92 -21.20 2.19 14.40
C ARG A 92 -20.57 3.57 14.62
N ASP A 93 -19.61 3.66 15.51
CA ASP A 93 -18.95 4.90 15.85
C ASP A 93 -18.00 5.28 14.73
N MET A 94 -18.04 6.57 14.39
CA MET A 94 -17.13 7.17 13.43
C MET A 94 -16.10 7.98 14.19
N SER A 95 -14.83 7.82 13.82
CA SER A 95 -13.75 8.64 14.36
C SER A 95 -13.15 9.47 13.23
N LEU A 96 -12.97 10.76 13.49
CA LEU A 96 -12.27 11.66 12.59
C LEU A 96 -10.80 11.67 12.98
N ILE A 97 -9.93 11.32 12.04
CA ILE A 97 -8.48 11.51 12.16
C ILE A 97 -8.13 12.79 11.42
N GLU A 98 -7.40 13.68 12.08
CA GLU A 98 -6.90 14.94 11.53
C GLU A 98 -5.38 14.99 11.64
N GLY A 99 -4.75 15.93 10.92
CA GLY A 99 -3.29 16.07 10.94
C GLY A 99 -2.57 14.96 10.17
N ILE A 100 -3.28 14.29 9.25
CA ILE A 100 -2.66 13.33 8.34
C ILE A 100 -1.72 14.11 7.43
N TRP A 101 -0.51 13.59 7.24
CA TRP A 101 0.44 14.17 6.32
C TRP A 101 -0.16 14.25 4.91
N THR A 102 0.02 15.39 4.25
CA THR A 102 -0.38 15.58 2.85
C THR A 102 0.83 15.78 1.96
N GLY A 103 0.75 15.21 0.75
CA GLY A 103 1.79 15.34 -0.26
C GLY A 103 1.99 14.08 -1.09
N GLU A 104 3.08 14.08 -1.85
CA GLU A 104 3.51 12.96 -2.66
C GLU A 104 4.97 12.59 -2.35
N VAL A 105 5.23 11.30 -2.12
CA VAL A 105 6.58 10.74 -1.98
C VAL A 105 6.79 9.69 -3.06
N LEU A 106 7.90 9.80 -3.77
CA LEU A 106 8.33 8.83 -4.76
C LEU A 106 9.54 8.07 -4.24
N THR A 107 9.48 6.74 -4.26
CA THR A 107 10.67 5.93 -3.99
C THR A 107 11.56 5.89 -5.23
N PRO A 108 12.89 5.74 -5.07
CA PRO A 108 13.75 5.43 -6.21
C PRO A 108 13.35 4.10 -6.85
N PHE A 109 13.76 3.90 -8.10
CA PHE A 109 13.66 2.59 -8.73
C PHE A 109 14.58 1.59 -8.03
N VAL A 110 14.05 0.41 -7.75
CA VAL A 110 14.80 -0.72 -7.19
C VAL A 110 14.73 -1.89 -8.17
N GLU A 111 15.88 -2.50 -8.43
CA GLU A 111 15.98 -3.67 -9.31
C GLU A 111 15.68 -4.96 -8.53
N LEU A 112 14.87 -5.83 -9.14
CA LEU A 112 14.58 -7.17 -8.65
C LEU A 112 14.88 -8.18 -9.76
N HIS A 113 15.74 -9.14 -9.44
CA HIS A 113 16.06 -10.26 -10.32
C HIS A 113 15.34 -11.51 -9.83
N LEU A 114 14.31 -11.95 -10.55
CA LEU A 114 13.62 -13.20 -10.26
C LEU A 114 14.24 -14.31 -11.12
N ALA A 115 15.05 -15.16 -10.51
CA ALA A 115 15.67 -16.30 -11.19
C ALA A 115 14.85 -17.58 -10.97
N GLN A 116 14.87 -18.47 -11.96
CA GLN A 116 14.41 -19.84 -11.81
C GLN A 116 15.60 -20.68 -11.36
N LEU A 117 15.51 -21.30 -10.19
CA LEU A 117 16.49 -22.27 -9.68
C LEU A 117 16.23 -23.66 -10.27
#